data_AF-A0A242JXH0-F1
#
_entry.id   AF-A0A242JXH0-F1
#
_cell.length_a   1.000
_cell.length_b   1.000
_cell.length_c   1.000
_cell.angle_alpha   90.00
_cell.angle_beta   90.00
_cell.angle_gamma   90.00
#
_symmetry.space_group_name_H-M   'P 1'
#
loop_
_entity.id
_entity.type
_entity.pdbx_description
1 polymer ?
#
loop_
_entity_poly.entity_id
_entity_poly.type
_entity_poly.pdbx_seq_one_letter_code
_entity_poly.pdbx_strand_id
1 'polypeptide(L)'
;MEKGLMIDVGRKFWSLEDLRKLILLLKKEKLTHLQLHLSDSSGFRLKSEMYPEITSKECYIKEEMLDFLAFAKEQNITIIPDIDSPGHLGVVLKEHPEFILKYIDEKGNEQPAKDALDVSNPEAVAFIKNIYREFIAVFSGCSTWHIGGDEFIDFQTIELYPSLIQRSKEIFGQKATGLEFYVSYVNELTSLMKEQGITCRIWNDGFFRKDHVSIVELTKDVEVCYWTNWDKNMASIRFWLKKGYNIINFDDNDLYYVLGEKAGYTYPTLEHFKYNKFSGNQFLTEEEMKQVKGTFMSVWCDDFAAKTTTEIMADLAILLPKFVTELEKGQE
;
A
#
# COMPACT_ATOMS: atom_id res chain seq x y z
N MET A 1 14.33 6.54 -12.96
CA MET A 1 13.86 5.60 -11.93
C MET A 1 13.59 6.37 -10.65
N GLU A 2 12.45 6.14 -10.02
CA GLU A 2 12.11 6.70 -8.71
C GLU A 2 12.98 6.06 -7.62
N LYS A 3 13.46 6.90 -6.70
CA LYS A 3 14.16 6.47 -5.48
C LYS A 3 13.34 6.94 -4.30
N GLY A 4 12.66 6.01 -3.64
CA GLY A 4 11.61 6.34 -2.68
C GLY A 4 11.83 5.76 -1.29
N LEU A 5 11.15 6.38 -0.33
CA LEU A 5 10.93 5.83 1.00
C LEU A 5 9.42 5.84 1.28
N MET A 6 8.89 4.76 1.81
CA MET A 6 7.56 4.70 2.40
C MET A 6 7.71 4.74 3.93
N ILE A 7 6.88 5.55 4.59
CA ILE A 7 6.84 5.66 6.05
C ILE A 7 5.42 5.40 6.56
N ASP A 8 5.31 4.46 7.49
CA ASP A 8 4.09 4.14 8.20
C ASP A 8 3.82 5.18 9.29
N VAL A 9 2.91 6.10 8.98
CA VAL A 9 2.37 7.06 9.95
C VAL A 9 1.03 6.59 10.52
N GLY A 10 0.37 5.62 9.87
CA GLY A 10 -0.85 4.95 10.32
C GLY A 10 -0.69 4.34 11.71
N ARG A 11 0.31 3.47 11.89
CA ARG A 11 0.57 2.80 13.18
C ARG A 11 1.27 3.69 14.20
N LYS A 12 2.26 4.48 13.77
CA LYS A 12 2.99 5.43 14.63
C LYS A 12 2.79 6.85 14.15
N PHE A 13 2.26 7.73 14.99
CA PHE A 13 2.18 9.14 14.62
C PHE A 13 3.57 9.77 14.48
N TRP A 14 3.80 10.44 13.34
CA TRP A 14 4.96 11.30 13.12
C TRP A 14 4.50 12.75 13.10
N SER A 15 5.13 13.64 13.87
CA SER A 15 4.82 15.07 13.75
C SER A 15 5.19 15.57 12.35
N LEU A 16 4.48 16.59 11.83
CA LEU A 16 4.86 17.20 10.55
C LEU A 16 6.26 17.83 10.61
N GLU A 17 6.72 18.24 11.79
CA GLU A 17 8.10 18.70 11.99
C GLU A 17 9.11 17.57 11.73
N ASP A 18 8.85 16.37 12.26
CA ASP A 18 9.71 15.21 12.04
C ASP A 18 9.67 14.75 10.58
N LEU A 19 8.50 14.79 9.93
CA LEU A 19 8.40 14.52 8.50
C LEU A 19 9.16 15.55 7.64
N ARG A 20 9.24 16.82 8.06
CA ARG A 20 10.11 17.81 7.37
C ARG A 20 11.58 17.48 7.54
N LYS A 21 12.01 17.04 8.73
CA LYS A 21 13.39 16.55 8.95
C LYS A 21 13.67 15.33 8.06
N LEU A 22 12.70 14.42 7.91
CA LEU A 22 12.80 13.29 7.00
C LEU A 22 12.98 13.76 5.55
N ILE A 23 12.15 14.68 5.05
CA ILE A 23 12.29 15.26 3.70
C ILE A 23 13.69 15.83 3.46
N LEU A 24 14.25 16.55 4.45
CA LEU A 24 15.61 17.10 4.33
C LEU A 24 16.67 16.01 4.25
N LEU A 25 16.52 14.93 5.02
CA LEU A 25 17.39 13.75 4.92
C LEU A 25 17.25 13.09 3.54
N LEU A 26 16.03 12.86 3.06
CA LEU A 26 15.78 12.26 1.74
C LEU A 26 16.43 13.09 0.62
N LYS A 27 16.27 14.41 0.67
CA LYS A 27 16.89 15.34 -0.28
C LYS A 27 18.41 15.26 -0.23
N LYS A 28 19.00 15.24 0.98
CA LYS A 28 20.45 15.12 1.17
C LYS A 28 21.00 13.85 0.52
N GLU A 29 20.29 12.74 0.68
CA GLU A 29 20.67 11.45 0.11
C GLU A 29 20.16 11.24 -1.33
N LYS A 30 19.60 12.28 -1.97
CA LYS A 30 19.10 12.27 -3.36
C LYS A 30 17.97 11.27 -3.62
N LEU A 31 17.15 10.95 -2.61
CA LEU A 31 15.84 10.35 -2.84
C LEU A 31 14.90 11.39 -3.44
N THR A 32 13.82 10.91 -4.04
CA THR A 32 12.93 11.71 -4.89
C THR A 32 11.47 11.63 -4.46
N HIS A 33 11.08 10.55 -3.76
CA HIS A 33 9.71 10.28 -3.39
C HIS A 33 9.61 9.92 -1.91
N LEU A 34 8.53 10.37 -1.28
CA LEU A 34 8.11 9.94 0.06
C LEU A 34 6.65 9.47 -0.03
N GLN A 35 6.42 8.19 0.18
CA GLN A 35 5.08 7.63 0.33
C GLN A 35 4.66 7.70 1.81
N LEU A 36 3.52 8.34 2.05
CA LEU A 36 2.95 8.50 3.39
C LEU A 36 1.79 7.52 3.55
N HIS A 37 2.01 6.46 4.30
CA HIS A 37 1.00 5.48 4.65
C HIS A 37 0.18 6.00 5.84
N LEU A 38 -0.94 6.65 5.49
CA LEU A 38 -1.71 7.54 6.34
C LEU A 38 -2.80 6.83 7.13
N SER A 39 -3.11 5.58 6.78
CA SER A 39 -4.11 4.76 7.46
C SER A 39 -3.66 3.31 7.58
N ASP A 40 -4.02 2.67 8.68
CA ASP A 40 -3.87 1.24 8.93
C ASP A 40 -4.94 0.82 9.96
N SER A 41 -5.03 -0.47 10.29
CA SER A 41 -5.94 -1.01 11.31
C SER A 41 -5.88 -0.33 12.67
N SER A 42 -4.77 0.34 12.99
CA SER A 42 -4.54 1.00 14.27
C SER A 42 -4.65 2.53 14.24
N GLY A 43 -4.76 3.16 13.07
CA GLY A 43 -4.83 4.61 12.99
C GLY A 43 -5.23 5.15 11.63
N PHE A 44 -5.88 6.31 11.63
CA PHE A 44 -6.27 7.08 10.46
C PHE A 44 -5.84 8.53 10.67
N ARG A 45 -4.79 8.97 9.96
CA ARG A 45 -4.01 10.16 10.32
C ARG A 45 -4.45 11.43 9.64
N LEU A 46 -5.37 11.38 8.69
CA LEU A 46 -5.95 12.60 8.13
C LEU A 46 -7.27 12.89 8.82
N LYS A 47 -7.45 14.11 9.29
CA LYS A 47 -8.73 14.54 9.84
C LYS A 47 -9.78 14.57 8.73
N SER A 48 -10.80 13.73 8.86
CA SER A 48 -11.99 13.77 8.00
C SER A 48 -13.01 14.75 8.56
N GLU A 49 -13.49 15.65 7.71
CA GLU A 49 -14.64 16.52 7.98
C GLU A 49 -15.96 15.78 7.68
N MET A 50 -15.95 14.84 6.71
CA MET A 50 -17.14 14.06 6.34
C MET A 50 -17.45 12.93 7.33
N TYR A 51 -16.40 12.31 7.86
CA TYR A 51 -16.45 11.16 8.78
C TYR A 51 -15.54 11.39 10.00
N PRO A 52 -15.82 12.38 10.87
CA PRO A 52 -14.94 12.70 11.99
C PRO A 52 -14.67 11.51 12.93
N GLU A 53 -15.59 10.55 13.01
CA GLU A 53 -15.53 9.36 13.85
C GLU A 53 -14.38 8.41 13.50
N ILE A 54 -13.96 8.32 12.23
CA ILE A 54 -12.85 7.43 11.84
C ILE A 54 -11.48 8.04 12.14
N THR A 55 -11.42 9.33 12.46
CA THR A 55 -10.18 10.08 12.64
C THR A 55 -9.50 9.73 13.96
N SER A 56 -8.20 9.40 13.90
CA SER A 56 -7.41 9.17 15.12
C SER A 56 -7.17 10.44 15.93
N LYS A 57 -7.04 10.29 17.25
CA LYS A 57 -6.76 11.41 18.17
C LYS A 57 -5.54 12.23 17.73
N GLU A 58 -4.47 11.56 17.33
CA GLU A 58 -3.33 12.19 16.66
C GLU A 58 -3.53 12.08 15.15
N CYS A 59 -3.77 13.23 14.52
CA CYS A 59 -4.02 13.37 13.10
C CYS A 59 -3.45 14.70 12.58
N TYR A 60 -3.37 14.82 11.26
CA TYR A 60 -3.03 16.01 10.51
C TYR A 60 -4.33 16.68 10.04
N ILE A 61 -4.45 17.97 10.31
CA ILE A 61 -5.54 18.76 9.72
C ILE A 61 -5.15 19.25 8.33
N LYS A 62 -6.16 19.60 7.54
CA LYS A 62 -6.00 19.98 6.13
C LYS A 62 -4.98 21.09 5.93
N GLU A 63 -5.06 22.17 6.70
CA GLU A 63 -4.21 23.35 6.55
C GLU A 63 -2.73 22.99 6.80
N GLU A 64 -2.47 22.18 7.83
CA GLU A 64 -1.13 21.75 8.18
C GLU A 64 -0.54 20.79 7.14
N MET A 65 -1.37 19.88 6.60
CA MET A 65 -0.95 18.99 5.52
C MET A 65 -0.65 19.75 4.23
N LEU A 66 -1.45 20.77 3.87
CA LEU A 66 -1.17 21.62 2.71
C LEU A 66 0.17 22.36 2.83
N ASP A 67 0.48 22.90 4.00
CA ASP A 67 1.77 23.54 4.27
C ASP A 67 2.95 22.54 4.21
N PHE A 68 2.74 21.31 4.69
CA PHE A 68 3.72 20.23 4.56
C PHE A 68 3.97 19.84 3.09
N LEU A 69 2.91 19.69 2.29
CA LEU A 69 2.99 19.37 0.86
C LEU A 69 3.72 20.47 0.07
N ALA A 70 3.45 21.75 0.40
CA ALA A 70 4.16 22.89 -0.21
C ALA A 70 5.67 22.82 0.08
N PHE A 71 6.05 22.55 1.32
CA PHE A 71 7.45 22.39 1.70
C PHE A 71 8.11 21.21 0.99
N ALA A 72 7.45 20.04 0.91
CA ALA A 72 7.98 18.88 0.20
C ALA A 72 8.31 19.23 -1.27
N LYS A 73 7.39 19.96 -1.92
CA LYS A 73 7.57 20.46 -3.29
C LYS A 73 8.77 21.41 -3.40
N GLU A 74 8.96 22.36 -2.48
CA GLU A 74 10.13 23.24 -2.45
C GLU A 74 11.44 22.47 -2.29
N GLN A 75 11.40 21.33 -1.61
CA GLN A 75 12.55 20.44 -1.45
C GLN A 75 12.74 19.46 -2.63
N ASN A 76 11.88 19.52 -3.66
CA ASN A 76 11.84 18.57 -4.79
C ASN A 76 11.64 17.11 -4.35
N ILE A 77 10.85 16.89 -3.30
CA ILE A 77 10.39 15.56 -2.88
C ILE A 77 8.92 15.42 -3.25
N THR A 78 8.61 14.43 -4.09
CA THR A 78 7.25 14.08 -4.46
C THR A 78 6.60 13.31 -3.32
N ILE A 79 5.45 13.77 -2.84
CA ILE A 79 4.65 13.04 -1.85
C ILE A 79 3.67 12.11 -2.56
N ILE A 80 3.55 10.88 -2.07
CA ILE A 80 2.56 9.90 -2.49
C ILE A 80 1.67 9.60 -1.29
N PRO A 81 0.43 10.12 -1.21
CA PRO A 81 -0.52 9.70 -0.20
C PRO A 81 -0.89 8.23 -0.39
N ASP A 82 -1.03 7.53 0.72
CA ASP A 82 -1.39 6.12 0.77
C ASP A 82 -2.46 5.91 1.85
N ILE A 83 -3.65 5.49 1.42
CA ILE A 83 -4.78 5.12 2.28
C ILE A 83 -5.19 3.73 1.85
N ASP A 84 -5.02 2.75 2.73
CA ASP A 84 -5.31 1.35 2.45
C ASP A 84 -6.80 1.05 2.41
N SER A 85 -7.16 0.26 1.41
CA SER A 85 -8.41 -0.50 1.36
C SER A 85 -8.26 -1.64 0.32
N PRO A 86 -9.06 -2.71 0.38
CA PRO A 86 -10.15 -2.99 1.31
C PRO A 86 -9.73 -3.74 2.58
N GLY A 87 -8.46 -4.11 2.73
CA GLY A 87 -7.87 -4.56 4.00
C GLY A 87 -7.41 -3.37 4.86
N HIS A 88 -6.85 -3.66 6.04
CA HIS A 88 -6.25 -2.66 6.94
C HIS A 88 -7.19 -1.54 7.42
N LEU A 89 -8.51 -1.78 7.43
CA LEU A 89 -9.52 -0.77 7.78
C LEU A 89 -10.00 -0.83 9.24
N GLY A 90 -9.22 -1.41 10.16
CA GLY A 90 -9.64 -1.67 11.54
C GLY A 90 -10.27 -0.48 12.28
N VAL A 91 -9.66 0.72 12.23
CA VAL A 91 -10.24 1.93 12.85
C VAL A 91 -11.51 2.41 12.15
N VAL A 92 -11.60 2.25 10.83
CA VAL A 92 -12.75 2.66 10.02
C VAL A 92 -13.94 1.73 10.28
N LEU A 93 -13.71 0.42 10.22
CA LEU A 93 -14.74 -0.60 10.36
C LEU A 93 -15.20 -0.80 11.81
N LYS A 94 -14.42 -0.36 12.78
CA LYS A 94 -14.88 -0.29 14.17
C LYS A 94 -16.06 0.66 14.33
N GLU A 95 -16.04 1.80 13.64
CA GLU A 95 -17.13 2.79 13.67
C GLU A 95 -18.25 2.43 12.68
N HIS A 96 -17.94 1.64 11.65
CA HIS A 96 -18.88 1.15 10.63
C HIS A 96 -18.93 -0.39 10.52
N PRO A 97 -19.39 -1.10 11.58
CA PRO A 97 -19.42 -2.56 11.60
C PRO A 97 -20.35 -3.16 10.55
N GLU A 98 -21.33 -2.41 10.04
CA GLU A 98 -22.23 -2.80 8.95
C GLU A 98 -21.50 -3.03 7.61
N PHE A 99 -20.29 -2.50 7.44
CA PHE A 99 -19.48 -2.65 6.24
C PHE A 99 -18.43 -3.77 6.34
N ILE A 100 -18.36 -4.48 7.47
CA ILE A 100 -17.40 -5.58 7.65
C ILE A 100 -17.80 -6.79 6.81
N LEU A 101 -16.86 -7.30 6.02
CA LEU A 101 -16.99 -8.57 5.33
C LEU A 101 -17.16 -9.71 6.34
N LYS A 102 -18.02 -10.70 6.03
CA LYS A 102 -18.27 -11.82 6.94
C LYS A 102 -17.90 -13.16 6.32
N TYR A 103 -17.42 -14.07 7.15
CA TYR A 103 -17.10 -15.45 6.79
C TYR A 103 -17.86 -16.45 7.67
N ILE A 104 -17.95 -17.69 7.22
CA ILE A 104 -18.51 -18.81 7.99
C ILE A 104 -17.36 -19.61 8.61
N ASP A 105 -17.35 -19.70 9.94
CA ASP A 105 -16.33 -20.47 10.67
C ASP A 105 -16.54 -22.00 10.55
N GLU A 106 -15.60 -22.78 11.07
CA GLU A 106 -15.65 -24.25 11.06
C GLU A 106 -16.89 -24.84 11.78
N LYS A 107 -17.56 -24.04 12.62
CA LYS A 107 -18.78 -24.42 13.36
C LYS A 107 -20.05 -23.98 12.63
N GLY A 108 -19.94 -23.34 11.47
CA GLY A 108 -21.07 -22.84 10.70
C GLY A 108 -21.62 -21.49 11.18
N ASN A 109 -20.90 -20.77 12.05
CA ASN A 109 -21.30 -19.45 12.52
C ASN A 109 -20.75 -18.36 11.62
N GLU A 110 -21.56 -17.34 11.36
CA GLU A 110 -21.11 -16.12 10.71
C GLU A 110 -20.21 -15.31 11.67
N GLN A 111 -19.02 -14.92 11.21
CA GLN A 111 -18.04 -14.15 11.95
C GLN A 111 -17.57 -12.94 11.14
N PRO A 112 -17.27 -11.80 11.78
CA PRO A 112 -16.68 -10.66 11.10
C PRO A 112 -15.24 -10.97 10.69
N ALA A 113 -14.89 -10.65 9.44
CA ALA A 113 -13.52 -10.66 8.98
C ALA A 113 -12.72 -9.56 9.69
N LYS A 114 -11.45 -9.82 9.95
CA LYS A 114 -10.57 -8.84 10.56
C LYS A 114 -10.24 -7.76 9.53
N ASP A 115 -10.56 -6.50 9.87
CA ASP A 115 -10.14 -5.29 9.16
C ASP A 115 -10.48 -5.24 7.66
N ALA A 116 -11.44 -6.07 7.19
CA ALA A 116 -11.75 -6.27 5.79
C ALA A 116 -13.15 -5.73 5.43
N LEU A 117 -13.20 -4.83 4.44
CA LEU A 117 -14.44 -4.26 3.90
C LEU A 117 -15.21 -5.28 3.07
N ASP A 118 -16.54 -5.31 3.18
CA ASP A 118 -17.37 -6.06 2.23
C ASP A 118 -17.41 -5.32 0.88
N VAL A 119 -16.45 -5.62 0.00
CA VAL A 119 -16.37 -5.09 -1.37
C VAL A 119 -17.52 -5.54 -2.27
N SER A 120 -18.34 -6.49 -1.82
CA SER A 120 -19.57 -6.88 -2.51
C SER A 120 -20.73 -5.94 -2.14
N ASN A 121 -20.64 -5.20 -1.03
CA ASN A 121 -21.65 -4.25 -0.58
C ASN A 121 -21.46 -2.88 -1.27
N PRO A 122 -22.40 -2.44 -2.13
CA PRO A 122 -22.26 -1.18 -2.87
C PRO A 122 -22.26 0.06 -1.96
N GLU A 123 -22.90 0.01 -0.79
CA GLU A 123 -22.88 1.11 0.18
C GLU A 123 -21.51 1.24 0.85
N ALA A 124 -20.89 0.11 1.20
CA ALA A 124 -19.52 0.07 1.73
C ALA A 124 -18.50 0.61 0.72
N VAL A 125 -18.61 0.20 -0.55
CA VAL A 125 -17.77 0.71 -1.64
C VAL A 125 -18.00 2.21 -1.87
N ALA A 126 -19.25 2.68 -1.84
CA ALA A 126 -19.57 4.10 -1.97
C ALA A 126 -19.00 4.94 -0.81
N PHE A 127 -19.06 4.42 0.42
CA PHE A 127 -18.48 5.03 1.61
C PHE A 127 -16.96 5.24 1.45
N ILE A 128 -16.21 4.20 1.06
CA ILE A 128 -14.77 4.34 0.81
C ILE A 128 -14.47 5.31 -0.34
N LYS A 129 -15.25 5.28 -1.44
CA LYS A 129 -15.09 6.25 -2.54
C LYS A 129 -15.28 7.70 -2.07
N ASN A 130 -16.15 7.95 -1.09
CA ASN A 130 -16.31 9.29 -0.52
C ASN A 130 -15.10 9.71 0.32
N ILE A 131 -14.52 8.80 1.11
CA ILE A 131 -13.25 9.03 1.82
C ILE A 131 -12.14 9.41 0.83
N TYR A 132 -11.96 8.65 -0.26
CA TYR A 132 -10.96 8.99 -1.26
C TYR A 132 -11.23 10.36 -1.91
N ARG A 133 -12.48 10.68 -2.26
CA ARG A 133 -12.81 12.01 -2.84
C ARG A 133 -12.47 13.16 -1.91
N GLU A 134 -12.75 13.02 -0.61
CA GLU A 134 -12.41 14.03 0.39
C GLU A 134 -10.89 14.30 0.40
N PHE A 135 -10.08 13.25 0.46
CA PHE A 135 -8.63 13.43 0.60
C PHE A 135 -7.91 13.70 -0.71
N ILE A 136 -8.40 13.23 -1.86
CA ILE A 136 -7.89 13.65 -3.18
C ILE A 136 -7.90 15.19 -3.30
N ALA A 137 -8.92 15.86 -2.77
CA ALA A 137 -8.97 17.32 -2.77
C ALA A 137 -7.83 17.95 -1.95
N VAL A 138 -7.42 17.33 -0.85
CA VAL A 138 -6.29 17.77 -0.01
C VAL A 138 -4.95 17.57 -0.74
N PHE A 139 -4.78 16.45 -1.44
CA PHE A 139 -3.57 16.12 -2.19
C PHE A 139 -3.65 16.48 -3.68
N SER A 140 -4.41 17.50 -4.06
CA SER A 140 -4.62 17.90 -5.46
C SER A 140 -3.34 18.29 -6.23
N GLY A 141 -2.21 18.49 -5.54
CA GLY A 141 -0.89 18.69 -6.14
C GLY A 141 -0.09 17.41 -6.39
N CYS A 142 -0.56 16.25 -5.89
CA CYS A 142 0.04 14.94 -6.10
C CYS A 142 -0.51 14.31 -7.39
N SER A 143 0.37 13.70 -8.18
CA SER A 143 0.00 13.01 -9.44
C SER A 143 -0.11 11.49 -9.27
N THR A 144 0.14 10.99 -8.07
CA THR A 144 0.16 9.57 -7.73
C THR A 144 -0.51 9.36 -6.38
N TRP A 145 -1.27 8.28 -6.25
CA TRP A 145 -1.95 7.88 -5.03
C TRP A 145 -1.87 6.36 -4.86
N HIS A 146 -1.60 5.89 -3.65
CA HIS A 146 -1.60 4.48 -3.31
C HIS A 146 -2.89 4.10 -2.57
N ILE A 147 -3.60 3.08 -3.05
CA ILE A 147 -4.90 2.67 -2.49
C ILE A 147 -4.82 1.41 -1.62
N GLY A 148 -3.62 0.90 -1.39
CA GLY A 148 -3.38 -0.37 -0.71
C GLY A 148 -3.67 -1.55 -1.63
N GLY A 149 -4.65 -2.36 -1.23
CA GLY A 149 -5.07 -3.57 -1.93
C GLY A 149 -4.36 -4.83 -1.47
N ASP A 150 -3.50 -4.77 -0.47
CA ASP A 150 -2.84 -5.90 0.17
C ASP A 150 -3.69 -6.54 1.27
N GLU A 151 -3.35 -7.79 1.58
CA GLU A 151 -3.78 -8.56 2.77
C GLU A 151 -5.28 -8.44 3.08
N PHE A 152 -6.11 -8.27 2.05
CA PHE A 152 -7.54 -8.04 2.18
C PHE A 152 -8.22 -9.14 3.01
N ILE A 153 -7.91 -10.39 2.69
CA ILE A 153 -8.33 -11.60 3.37
C ILE A 153 -7.26 -12.67 3.16
N ASP A 154 -7.36 -13.80 3.87
CA ASP A 154 -6.64 -14.99 3.46
C ASP A 154 -7.29 -15.58 2.19
N PHE A 155 -6.69 -15.27 1.05
CA PHE A 155 -7.15 -15.74 -0.26
C PHE A 155 -7.17 -17.25 -0.42
N GLN A 156 -6.50 -18.03 0.44
CA GLN A 156 -6.60 -19.50 0.44
C GLN A 156 -7.93 -20.02 1.00
N THR A 157 -8.66 -19.15 1.71
CA THR A 157 -9.93 -19.47 2.40
C THR A 157 -11.12 -18.65 1.87
N ILE A 158 -11.00 -18.11 0.65
CA ILE A 158 -12.01 -17.22 0.05
C ILE A 158 -13.41 -17.87 -0.04
N GLU A 159 -13.47 -19.19 -0.12
CA GLU A 159 -14.70 -19.97 -0.12
C GLU A 159 -15.52 -19.85 1.18
N LEU A 160 -14.88 -19.43 2.28
CA LEU A 160 -15.55 -19.18 3.55
C LEU A 160 -16.39 -17.89 3.55
N TYR A 161 -16.28 -17.05 2.51
CA TYR A 161 -16.92 -15.74 2.41
C TYR A 161 -18.14 -15.81 1.48
N PRO A 162 -19.35 -16.08 2.00
CA PRO A 162 -20.53 -16.33 1.16
C PRO A 162 -20.92 -15.13 0.30
N SER A 163 -20.79 -13.90 0.80
CA SER A 163 -21.13 -12.69 0.03
C SER A 163 -20.25 -12.55 -1.21
N LEU A 164 -18.95 -12.78 -1.09
CA LEU A 164 -18.03 -12.78 -2.23
C LEU A 164 -18.37 -13.88 -3.23
N ILE A 165 -18.55 -15.12 -2.77
CA ILE A 165 -18.79 -16.26 -3.66
C ILE A 165 -20.15 -16.19 -4.35
N GLN A 166 -21.22 -16.04 -3.56
CA GLN A 166 -22.58 -16.09 -4.07
C GLN A 166 -22.84 -14.93 -5.01
N ARG A 167 -22.54 -13.70 -4.57
CA ARG A 167 -22.80 -12.51 -5.38
C ARG A 167 -21.92 -12.48 -6.61
N SER A 168 -20.68 -12.98 -6.55
CA SER A 168 -19.84 -13.05 -7.75
C SER A 168 -20.43 -14.00 -8.78
N LYS A 169 -21.00 -15.14 -8.35
CA LYS A 169 -21.69 -16.06 -9.26
C LYS A 169 -22.97 -15.48 -9.85
N GLU A 170 -23.69 -14.66 -9.09
CA GLU A 170 -24.89 -13.95 -9.56
C GLU A 170 -24.56 -12.90 -10.63
N ILE A 171 -23.49 -12.13 -10.45
CA ILE A 171 -23.12 -11.02 -11.34
C ILE A 171 -22.22 -11.44 -12.50
N PHE A 172 -21.20 -12.26 -12.24
CA PHE A 172 -20.17 -12.64 -13.22
C PHE A 172 -20.34 -14.07 -13.75
N GLY A 173 -21.31 -14.82 -13.22
CA GLY A 173 -21.67 -16.16 -13.67
C GLY A 173 -20.94 -17.28 -12.91
N GLN A 174 -21.33 -18.53 -13.20
CA GLN A 174 -20.97 -19.71 -12.39
C GLN A 174 -19.46 -20.03 -12.30
N LYS A 175 -18.62 -19.41 -13.15
CA LYS A 175 -17.16 -19.59 -13.13
C LYS A 175 -16.44 -18.62 -12.20
N ALA A 176 -17.15 -17.64 -11.63
CA ALA A 176 -16.59 -16.68 -10.71
C ALA A 176 -16.03 -17.35 -9.46
N THR A 177 -14.90 -16.84 -8.95
CA THR A 177 -14.16 -17.42 -7.82
C THR A 177 -14.29 -16.61 -6.54
N GLY A 178 -15.01 -15.49 -6.56
CA GLY A 178 -15.13 -14.56 -5.42
C GLY A 178 -14.13 -13.41 -5.47
N LEU A 179 -13.06 -13.53 -6.27
CA LEU A 179 -12.08 -12.46 -6.48
C LEU A 179 -12.61 -11.33 -7.36
N GLU A 180 -13.71 -11.56 -8.10
CA GLU A 180 -14.21 -10.61 -9.07
C GLU A 180 -14.60 -9.28 -8.43
N PHE A 181 -15.18 -9.29 -7.23
CA PHE A 181 -15.48 -8.06 -6.50
C PHE A 181 -14.22 -7.35 -6.00
N TYR A 182 -13.21 -8.09 -5.55
CA TYR A 182 -11.93 -7.49 -5.15
C TYR A 182 -11.23 -6.82 -6.33
N VAL A 183 -11.14 -7.49 -7.49
CA VAL A 183 -10.54 -6.89 -8.69
C VAL A 183 -11.40 -5.74 -9.24
N SER A 184 -12.73 -5.88 -9.22
CA SER A 184 -13.64 -4.80 -9.65
C SER A 184 -13.53 -3.58 -8.75
N TYR A 185 -13.44 -3.77 -7.43
CA TYR A 185 -13.23 -2.71 -6.46
C TYR A 185 -11.97 -1.90 -6.75
N VAL A 186 -10.84 -2.58 -6.97
CA VAL A 186 -9.57 -1.95 -7.32
C VAL A 186 -9.67 -1.21 -8.66
N ASN A 187 -10.31 -1.80 -9.66
CA ASN A 187 -10.56 -1.16 -10.95
C ASN A 187 -11.43 0.09 -10.81
N GLU A 188 -12.45 0.07 -9.97
CA GLU A 188 -13.33 1.21 -9.71
C GLU A 188 -12.60 2.36 -9.01
N LEU A 189 -11.79 2.07 -7.99
CA LEU A 189 -10.96 3.08 -7.33
C LEU A 189 -9.91 3.64 -8.28
N THR A 190 -9.30 2.78 -9.09
CA THR A 190 -8.34 3.21 -10.13
C THR A 190 -9.02 4.14 -11.15
N SER A 191 -10.24 3.84 -11.59
CA SER A 191 -11.01 4.72 -12.46
C SER A 191 -11.28 6.07 -11.80
N LEU A 192 -11.67 6.07 -10.52
CA LEU A 192 -11.89 7.29 -9.75
C LEU A 192 -10.62 8.15 -9.66
N MET A 193 -9.44 7.54 -9.41
CA MET A 193 -8.16 8.26 -9.41
C MET A 193 -7.84 8.83 -10.79
N LYS A 194 -8.01 8.02 -11.84
CA LYS A 194 -7.75 8.41 -13.23
C LYS A 194 -8.62 9.57 -13.70
N GLU A 195 -9.90 9.60 -13.30
CA GLU A 195 -10.81 10.72 -13.56
C GLU A 195 -10.33 12.04 -12.95
N GLN A 196 -9.54 11.98 -11.87
CA GLN A 196 -8.89 13.13 -11.24
C GLN A 196 -7.48 13.40 -11.79
N GLY A 197 -7.03 12.66 -12.80
CA GLY A 197 -5.68 12.77 -13.37
C GLY A 197 -4.57 12.18 -12.49
N ILE A 198 -4.93 11.30 -11.55
CA ILE A 198 -4.02 10.68 -10.58
C ILE A 198 -3.68 9.26 -11.04
N THR A 199 -2.38 8.92 -10.99
CA THR A 199 -1.89 7.56 -11.21
C THR A 199 -2.13 6.72 -9.96
N CYS A 200 -2.80 5.58 -10.10
CA CYS A 200 -3.12 4.70 -8.99
C CYS A 200 -2.01 3.66 -8.76
N ARG A 201 -1.57 3.50 -7.52
CA ARG A 201 -0.68 2.42 -7.07
C ARG A 201 -1.41 1.41 -6.20
N ILE A 202 -1.01 0.16 -6.33
CA ILE A 202 -1.54 -0.97 -5.55
C ILE A 202 -0.41 -1.90 -5.13
N TRP A 203 -0.61 -2.65 -4.05
CA TRP A 203 0.20 -3.82 -3.71
C TRP A 203 -0.15 -5.04 -4.58
N ASN A 204 0.74 -6.04 -4.65
CA ASN A 204 0.66 -7.12 -5.64
C ASN A 204 0.03 -8.44 -5.16
N ASP A 205 -0.07 -8.68 -3.86
CA ASP A 205 -0.22 -10.00 -3.24
C ASP A 205 -1.56 -10.71 -3.53
N GLY A 206 -2.64 -9.95 -3.70
CA GLY A 206 -3.97 -10.47 -4.00
C GLY A 206 -4.25 -10.77 -5.48
N PHE A 207 -3.36 -10.37 -6.39
CA PHE A 207 -3.62 -10.42 -7.84
C PHE A 207 -2.84 -11.53 -8.55
N PHE A 208 -3.44 -12.04 -9.63
CA PHE A 208 -2.87 -13.10 -10.47
C PHE A 208 -2.41 -14.33 -9.69
N ARG A 209 -3.13 -14.66 -8.62
CA ARG A 209 -2.86 -15.88 -7.87
C ARG A 209 -3.12 -17.13 -8.71
N LYS A 210 -2.35 -18.18 -8.48
CA LYS A 210 -2.43 -19.46 -9.22
C LYS A 210 -3.56 -20.35 -8.74
N ASP A 211 -3.97 -20.20 -7.49
CA ASP A 211 -5.03 -20.96 -6.82
C ASP A 211 -6.42 -20.36 -7.10
N HIS A 212 -6.51 -19.04 -7.25
CA HIS A 212 -7.74 -18.31 -7.54
C HIS A 212 -7.50 -17.30 -8.66
N VAL A 213 -8.09 -17.54 -9.83
CA VAL A 213 -7.97 -16.65 -10.99
C VAL A 213 -9.29 -15.93 -11.20
N SER A 214 -9.30 -14.63 -10.91
CA SER A 214 -10.44 -13.75 -11.24
C SER A 214 -10.71 -13.76 -12.75
N ILE A 215 -11.98 -13.82 -13.12
CA ILE A 215 -12.40 -13.61 -14.52
C ILE A 215 -12.45 -12.12 -14.91
N VAL A 216 -12.50 -11.23 -13.92
CA VAL A 216 -12.31 -9.79 -14.12
C VAL A 216 -10.82 -9.51 -14.20
N GLU A 217 -10.38 -8.89 -15.29
CA GLU A 217 -8.98 -8.50 -15.47
C GLU A 217 -8.68 -7.18 -14.73
N LEU A 218 -7.53 -7.15 -14.04
CA LEU A 218 -7.01 -5.94 -13.43
C LEU A 218 -6.64 -4.91 -14.51
N THR A 219 -7.13 -3.68 -14.37
CA THR A 219 -6.86 -2.60 -15.34
C THR A 219 -5.36 -2.33 -15.51
N LYS A 220 -4.94 -1.92 -16.71
CA LYS A 220 -3.55 -1.48 -16.99
C LYS A 220 -3.23 -0.07 -16.49
N ASP A 221 -4.23 0.64 -15.98
CA ASP A 221 -4.08 2.00 -15.46
C ASP A 221 -3.39 2.04 -14.09
N VAL A 222 -3.16 0.88 -13.44
CA VAL A 222 -2.40 0.81 -12.19
C VAL A 222 -0.90 0.71 -12.40
N GLU A 223 -0.16 1.24 -11.44
CA GLU A 223 1.22 0.85 -11.16
C GLU A 223 1.25 -0.14 -10.00
N VAL A 224 2.08 -1.18 -10.10
CA VAL A 224 2.11 -2.28 -9.14
C VAL A 224 3.35 -2.14 -8.27
N CYS A 225 3.13 -1.90 -6.98
CA CYS A 225 4.13 -1.97 -5.93
C CYS A 225 4.35 -3.45 -5.57
N TYR A 226 5.41 -4.03 -6.12
CA TYR A 226 5.75 -5.43 -5.92
C TYR A 226 6.53 -5.58 -4.61
N TRP A 227 5.84 -5.94 -3.55
CA TRP A 227 6.43 -6.06 -2.22
C TRP A 227 6.76 -7.50 -1.84
N THR A 228 5.93 -8.47 -2.22
CA THR A 228 6.10 -9.85 -1.76
C THR A 228 5.88 -10.95 -2.81
N ASN A 229 6.51 -12.10 -2.54
CA ASN A 229 6.23 -13.39 -3.16
C ASN A 229 6.30 -14.55 -2.16
N TRP A 230 5.92 -14.33 -0.90
CA TRP A 230 6.04 -15.35 0.16
C TRP A 230 5.16 -16.59 -0.08
N ASP A 231 3.98 -16.41 -0.68
CA ASP A 231 3.07 -17.51 -1.04
C ASP A 231 3.39 -18.03 -2.45
N LYS A 232 3.57 -19.36 -2.58
CA LYS A 232 3.84 -20.05 -3.87
C LYS A 232 2.82 -19.75 -4.97
N ASN A 233 1.61 -19.36 -4.60
CA ASN A 233 0.50 -19.06 -5.50
C ASN A 233 0.57 -17.62 -6.02
N MET A 234 1.33 -16.71 -5.42
CA MET A 234 1.50 -15.35 -5.92
C MET A 234 2.23 -15.33 -7.27
N ALA A 235 1.86 -14.39 -8.14
CA ALA A 235 2.51 -14.21 -9.44
C ALA A 235 3.94 -13.69 -9.29
N SER A 236 4.87 -14.30 -10.04
CA SER A 236 6.27 -13.86 -10.07
C SER A 236 6.43 -12.50 -10.73
N ILE A 237 7.50 -11.77 -10.41
CA ILE A 237 7.80 -10.45 -11.01
C ILE A 237 7.81 -10.52 -12.55
N ARG A 238 8.39 -11.58 -13.13
CA ARG A 238 8.42 -11.78 -14.58
C ARG A 238 7.05 -12.01 -15.20
N PHE A 239 6.10 -12.57 -14.45
CA PHE A 239 4.72 -12.71 -14.92
C PHE A 239 4.08 -11.34 -15.10
N TRP A 240 4.24 -10.45 -14.13
CA TRP A 240 3.75 -9.07 -14.19
C TRP A 240 4.35 -8.28 -15.35
N LEU A 241 5.66 -8.37 -15.56
CA LEU A 241 6.35 -7.74 -16.69
C LEU A 241 5.84 -8.27 -18.04
N LYS A 242 5.71 -9.60 -18.19
CA LYS A 242 5.15 -10.21 -19.41
C LYS A 242 3.69 -9.80 -19.68
N LYS A 243 2.93 -9.52 -18.62
CA LYS A 243 1.57 -8.99 -18.72
C LYS A 243 1.55 -7.50 -19.05
N GLY A 244 2.69 -6.80 -19.05
CA GLY A 244 2.80 -5.39 -19.43
C GLY A 244 2.35 -4.41 -18.33
N TYR A 245 2.51 -4.78 -17.06
CA TYR A 245 2.28 -3.84 -15.95
C TYR A 245 3.52 -3.00 -15.66
N ASN A 246 3.28 -1.76 -15.22
CA ASN A 246 4.32 -0.92 -14.65
C ASN A 246 4.65 -1.40 -13.24
N ILE A 247 5.93 -1.64 -12.95
CA ILE A 247 6.35 -2.19 -11.66
C ILE A 247 7.23 -1.23 -10.87
N ILE A 248 7.04 -1.25 -9.55
CA ILE A 248 7.85 -0.56 -8.56
C ILE A 248 8.31 -1.61 -7.54
N ASN A 249 9.59 -1.60 -7.22
CA ASN A 249 10.19 -2.59 -6.33
C ASN A 249 10.08 -2.17 -4.87
N PHE A 250 9.52 -3.05 -4.05
CA PHE A 250 9.38 -2.92 -2.59
C PHE A 250 9.88 -4.20 -1.89
N ASP A 251 10.97 -4.80 -2.38
CA ASP A 251 11.54 -6.07 -1.89
C ASP A 251 11.53 -6.21 -0.36
N ASP A 252 10.56 -6.98 0.16
CA ASP A 252 10.39 -7.24 1.59
C ASP A 252 11.59 -7.98 2.23
N ASN A 253 12.45 -8.61 1.43
CA ASN A 253 13.59 -9.36 1.96
C ASN A 253 14.72 -8.44 2.44
N ASP A 254 14.95 -7.31 1.74
CA ASP A 254 16.11 -6.45 1.98
C ASP A 254 15.77 -4.99 2.26
N LEU A 255 14.57 -4.51 1.88
CA LEU A 255 14.21 -3.09 1.89
C LEU A 255 13.19 -2.71 2.99
N TYR A 256 12.76 -3.68 3.79
CA TYR A 256 11.78 -3.49 4.86
C TYR A 256 12.47 -3.26 6.21
N TYR A 257 12.29 -2.06 6.75
CA TYR A 257 12.59 -1.70 8.13
C TYR A 257 11.31 -1.86 8.95
N VAL A 258 11.16 -2.99 9.65
CA VAL A 258 9.96 -3.27 10.47
C VAL A 258 10.30 -3.08 11.94
N LEU A 259 9.66 -2.11 12.59
CA LEU A 259 9.89 -1.81 14.00
C LEU A 259 9.57 -3.03 14.88
N GLY A 260 10.51 -3.36 15.76
CA GLY A 260 10.39 -4.50 16.67
C GLY A 260 10.61 -5.86 16.01
N GLU A 261 11.08 -5.90 14.76
CA GLU A 261 11.45 -7.14 14.05
C GLU A 261 10.28 -8.15 14.03
N LYS A 262 9.06 -7.61 13.82
CA LYS A 262 7.81 -8.38 13.74
C LYS A 262 7.74 -9.19 12.45
N ALA A 263 6.82 -10.15 12.41
CA ALA A 263 6.54 -11.01 11.25
C ALA A 263 7.78 -11.76 10.68
N GLY A 264 8.82 -11.94 11.49
CA GLY A 264 10.05 -12.65 11.08
C GLY A 264 11.05 -11.77 10.32
N TYR A 265 10.80 -10.46 10.21
CA TYR A 265 11.75 -9.51 9.63
C TYR A 265 12.86 -9.16 10.61
N THR A 266 14.02 -8.80 10.05
CA THR A 266 15.13 -8.19 10.78
C THR A 266 15.42 -6.81 10.20
N TYR A 267 15.98 -5.89 10.99
CA TYR A 267 16.35 -4.59 10.43
C TYR A 267 17.31 -4.72 9.23
N PRO A 268 17.07 -3.99 8.13
CA PRO A 268 17.82 -4.16 6.90
C PRO A 268 19.24 -3.63 7.09
N THR A 269 20.25 -4.40 6.69
CA THR A 269 21.65 -3.95 6.70
C THR A 269 22.07 -3.32 5.36
N LEU A 270 21.33 -3.66 4.30
CA LEU A 270 21.59 -3.36 2.89
C LEU A 270 22.94 -3.88 2.36
N GLU A 271 23.63 -4.75 3.10
CA GLU A 271 24.94 -5.29 2.68
C GLU A 271 24.85 -6.23 1.48
N HIS A 272 23.70 -6.88 1.32
CA HIS A 272 23.45 -7.86 0.26
C HIS A 272 22.37 -7.43 -0.73
N PHE A 273 21.79 -6.24 -0.52
CA PHE A 273 20.81 -5.69 -1.43
C PHE A 273 21.42 -5.52 -2.83
N LYS A 274 20.62 -5.85 -3.84
CA LYS A 274 20.95 -5.65 -5.26
C LYS A 274 19.81 -4.91 -5.93
N TYR A 275 20.14 -3.91 -6.74
CA TYR A 275 19.14 -3.05 -7.38
C TYR A 275 18.13 -3.83 -8.26
N ASN A 276 18.51 -5.01 -8.75
CA ASN A 276 17.70 -5.89 -9.59
C ASN A 276 17.06 -7.08 -8.83
N LYS A 277 17.19 -7.12 -7.50
CA LYS A 277 16.54 -8.11 -6.64
C LYS A 277 15.14 -7.64 -6.26
N PHE A 278 14.20 -8.58 -6.28
CA PHE A 278 12.81 -8.45 -5.88
C PHE A 278 12.50 -9.54 -4.86
N SER A 279 11.40 -9.35 -4.11
CA SER A 279 10.95 -10.30 -3.11
C SER A 279 10.81 -11.72 -3.64
N GLY A 280 11.07 -12.69 -2.75
CA GLY A 280 11.16 -14.11 -3.08
C GLY A 280 12.50 -14.46 -3.72
N ASN A 281 13.54 -13.65 -3.49
CA ASN A 281 14.87 -13.79 -4.11
C ASN A 281 14.81 -13.89 -5.64
N GLN A 282 13.95 -13.09 -6.26
CA GLN A 282 13.82 -13.02 -7.71
C GLN A 282 14.77 -11.95 -8.25
N PHE A 283 15.52 -12.28 -9.30
CA PHE A 283 16.44 -11.34 -9.93
C PHE A 283 16.03 -11.06 -11.36
N LEU A 284 15.98 -9.79 -11.74
CA LEU A 284 15.74 -9.35 -13.12
C LEU A 284 17.08 -9.11 -13.85
N THR A 285 17.05 -9.30 -15.17
CA THR A 285 18.15 -8.87 -16.05
C THR A 285 18.15 -7.35 -16.20
N GLU A 286 19.27 -6.78 -16.66
CA GLU A 286 19.38 -5.33 -16.96
C GLU A 286 18.30 -4.86 -17.95
N GLU A 287 17.94 -5.67 -18.95
CA GLU A 287 16.89 -5.33 -19.91
C GLU A 287 15.50 -5.36 -19.27
N GLU A 288 15.21 -6.35 -18.42
CA GLU A 288 13.97 -6.39 -17.65
C GLU A 288 13.86 -5.20 -16.68
N MET A 289 14.98 -4.77 -16.09
CA MET A 289 15.02 -3.62 -15.17
C MET A 289 14.63 -2.29 -15.82
N LYS A 290 14.78 -2.13 -17.14
CA LYS A 290 14.34 -0.91 -17.84
C LYS A 290 12.82 -0.67 -17.76
N GLN A 291 12.04 -1.71 -17.45
CA GLN A 291 10.58 -1.63 -17.26
C GLN A 291 10.19 -1.27 -15.81
N VAL A 292 11.15 -1.24 -14.89
CA VAL A 292 10.91 -0.93 -13.47
C VAL A 292 10.97 0.58 -13.28
N LYS A 293 9.89 1.16 -12.76
CA LYS A 293 9.77 2.61 -12.60
C LYS A 293 10.54 3.14 -11.41
N GLY A 294 10.65 2.36 -10.34
CA GLY A 294 11.21 2.81 -9.07
C GLY A 294 11.57 1.68 -8.12
N THR A 295 12.33 2.03 -7.09
CA THR A 295 12.60 1.17 -5.93
C THR A 295 12.42 1.98 -4.65
N PHE A 296 11.75 1.38 -3.68
CA PHE A 296 11.39 2.01 -2.41
C PHE A 296 11.88 1.17 -1.23
N MET A 297 12.41 1.84 -0.22
CA MET A 297 12.52 1.28 1.13
C MET A 297 11.23 1.54 1.90
N SER A 298 10.84 0.62 2.78
CA SER A 298 9.65 0.78 3.63
C SER A 298 10.02 0.80 5.09
N VAL A 299 9.44 1.73 5.84
CA VAL A 299 9.53 1.79 7.30
C VAL A 299 8.14 1.49 7.87
N TRP A 300 7.96 0.27 8.33
CA TRP A 300 6.73 -0.23 8.94
C TRP A 300 6.81 -0.12 10.47
N CYS A 301 5.76 0.41 11.10
CA CYS A 301 5.73 0.73 12.52
C CYS A 301 4.89 -0.27 13.35
N ASP A 302 4.97 -1.57 13.01
CA ASP A 302 4.23 -2.68 13.64
C ASP A 302 4.34 -2.70 15.18
N ASP A 303 5.54 -2.43 15.70
CA ASP A 303 5.75 -2.14 17.11
C ASP A 303 6.09 -0.65 17.28
N PHE A 304 5.07 0.20 17.28
CA PHE A 304 5.23 1.66 17.33
C PHE A 304 6.05 2.15 18.54
N ALA A 305 6.16 1.34 19.59
CA ALA A 305 6.91 1.65 20.80
C ALA A 305 8.38 1.22 20.74
N ALA A 306 8.77 0.37 19.79
CA ALA A 306 10.12 -0.19 19.72
C ALA A 306 11.22 0.87 19.50
N LYS A 307 10.89 1.94 18.76
CA LYS A 307 11.80 3.07 18.51
C LYS A 307 11.07 4.40 18.43
N THR A 308 11.74 5.46 18.87
CA THR A 308 11.33 6.86 18.68
C THR A 308 11.56 7.31 17.23
N THR A 309 10.87 8.38 16.79
CA THR A 309 11.10 8.96 15.45
C THR A 309 12.55 9.40 15.26
N THR A 310 13.20 9.92 16.32
CA THR A 310 14.62 10.27 16.32
C THR A 310 15.55 9.08 16.09
N GLU A 311 15.30 7.94 16.74
CA GLU A 311 16.10 6.73 16.53
C GLU A 311 15.93 6.19 15.12
N ILE A 312 14.69 6.15 14.60
CA ILE A 312 14.42 5.74 13.22
C ILE A 312 15.16 6.65 12.23
N MET A 313 15.13 7.97 12.44
CA MET A 313 15.85 8.93 11.61
C MET A 313 17.37 8.72 11.64
N ALA A 314 17.94 8.37 12.80
CA ALA A 314 19.37 8.08 12.93
C ALA A 314 19.76 6.82 12.14
N ASP A 315 18.93 5.78 12.19
CA ASP A 315 19.15 4.56 11.42
C ASP A 315 19.02 4.80 9.91
N LEU A 316 18.00 5.55 9.48
CA LEU A 316 17.82 5.93 8.08
C LEU A 316 19.01 6.74 7.54
N ALA A 317 19.62 7.59 8.36
CA ALA A 317 20.83 8.33 7.96
C ALA A 317 22.03 7.43 7.64
N ILE A 318 22.04 6.19 8.16
CA ILE A 318 23.05 5.17 7.85
C ILE A 318 22.65 4.34 6.64
N LEU A 319 21.36 4.02 6.50
CA LEU A 319 20.84 3.10 5.47
C LEU A 319 20.68 3.76 4.11
N LEU A 320 20.09 4.95 4.05
CA LEU A 320 19.76 5.62 2.78
C LEU A 320 20.96 5.85 1.85
N PRO A 321 22.18 6.22 2.33
CA PRO A 321 23.34 6.31 1.46
C PRO A 321 23.69 4.99 0.78
N LYS A 322 23.59 3.86 1.50
CA LYS A 322 23.86 2.52 0.95
C LYS A 322 22.82 2.14 -0.10
N PHE A 323 21.55 2.40 0.20
CA PHE A 323 20.43 2.17 -0.70
C PHE A 323 20.63 2.90 -2.03
N VAL A 324 20.89 4.21 -1.97
CA VAL A 324 21.06 5.04 -3.17
C VAL A 324 22.30 4.63 -3.96
N THR A 325 23.42 4.34 -3.29
CA THR A 325 24.64 3.86 -3.94
C THR A 325 24.40 2.57 -4.74
N GLU A 326 23.62 1.62 -4.20
CA GLU A 326 23.30 0.39 -4.93
C GLU A 326 22.37 0.66 -6.13
N LEU A 327 21.38 1.56 -5.98
CA LEU A 327 20.48 1.92 -7.08
C LEU A 327 21.18 2.64 -8.24
N GLU A 328 22.25 3.41 -7.95
CA GLU A 328 23.04 4.09 -8.99
C GLU A 328 23.82 3.11 -9.88
N LYS A 329 24.17 1.91 -9.38
CA LYS A 329 24.82 0.84 -10.19
C LYS A 329 23.92 0.30 -11.30
N GLY A 330 22.61 0.40 -11.15
CA GLY A 330 21.64 -0.02 -12.17
C GLY A 330 21.38 1.02 -13.25
N GLN A 331 22.04 2.19 -13.18
CA GLN A 331 21.90 3.29 -14.14
C GLN A 331 23.12 3.48 -15.04
N GLU A 332 24.22 2.78 -14.76
CA GLU A 332 25.41 2.63 -15.61
C GLU A 332 25.16 1.55 -16.67
#